data_AF-A0A1B1HXB4-F1
#
_entry.id   AF-A0A1B1HXB4-F1
#
_cell.length_a   1.000
_cell.length_b   1.000
_cell.length_c   1.000
_cell.angle_alpha   90.00
_cell.angle_beta   90.00
_cell.angle_gamma   90.00
#
_symmetry.space_group_name_H-M   'P 1'
#
loop_
_entity.id
_entity.type
_entity.pdbx_description
1 polymer ?
#
loop_
_entity_poly.entity_id
_entity_poly.type
_entity_poly.pdbx_seq_one_letter_code
_entity_poly.pdbx_strand_id
1 'polypeptide(L)'
;QVLAQDCTPELKFIVLLKRDQTQEHNQITVKIANIDVDIYPKDNTFMVKVNGVEIPISNLPYQHPAGKIQIRQRGEGIALHASNYGLQEVYVDFNVLKVKVADWMKG
;
A
#
# COMPACT_ATOMS: atom_id res chain seq x y z
N GLN A 1 2.18 -13.25 -3.11
CA GLN A 1 3.47 -13.01 -3.80
C GLN A 1 4.12 -11.78 -3.20
N VAL A 2 5.43 -11.79 -2.96
CA VAL A 2 6.18 -10.57 -2.57
C VAL A 2 6.47 -9.76 -3.83
N LEU A 3 6.12 -8.46 -3.83
CA LEU A 3 6.41 -7.56 -4.96
C LEU A 3 7.69 -6.75 -4.74
N ALA A 4 7.90 -6.30 -3.51
CA ALA A 4 9.08 -5.56 -3.09
C ALA A 4 9.23 -5.68 -1.57
N GLN A 5 10.45 -5.68 -1.09
CA GLN A 5 10.75 -5.62 0.34
C GLN A 5 12.07 -4.91 0.58
N ASP A 6 12.22 -4.37 1.78
CA ASP A 6 13.52 -3.94 2.29
C ASP A 6 14.36 -5.17 2.67
N CYS A 7 15.55 -5.33 2.09
CA CYS A 7 16.46 -6.44 2.38
C CYS A 7 17.50 -6.09 3.47
N THR A 8 17.40 -4.94 4.13
CA THR A 8 18.22 -4.65 5.33
C THR A 8 17.74 -5.47 6.53
N PRO A 9 18.58 -5.68 7.56
CA PRO A 9 18.17 -6.41 8.76
C PRO A 9 16.98 -5.82 9.50
N GLU A 10 16.67 -4.53 9.28
CA GLU A 10 15.53 -3.84 9.89
C GLU A 10 14.19 -4.21 9.22
N LEU A 11 14.19 -4.63 7.95
CA LEU A 11 12.99 -4.94 7.16
C LEU A 11 11.92 -3.84 7.28
N LYS A 12 12.27 -2.61 6.89
CA LYS A 12 11.41 -1.43 7.07
C LYS A 12 10.06 -1.56 6.38
N PHE A 13 10.00 -2.27 5.26
CA PHE A 13 8.73 -2.53 4.59
C PHE A 13 8.73 -3.87 3.82
N ILE A 14 7.52 -4.37 3.58
CA ILE A 14 7.24 -5.43 2.60
C ILE A 14 5.90 -5.15 1.91
N VAL A 15 5.88 -5.32 0.59
CA VAL A 15 4.69 -5.19 -0.28
C VAL A 15 4.31 -6.58 -0.77
N LEU A 16 3.09 -6.99 -0.43
CA LEU A 16 2.55 -8.30 -0.76
C LEU A 16 1.36 -8.14 -1.70
N LEU A 17 1.37 -8.90 -2.78
CA LEU A 17 0.20 -9.13 -3.62
C LEU A 17 -0.51 -10.41 -3.15
N LYS A 18 -1.76 -10.27 -2.75
CA LYS A 18 -2.68 -11.39 -2.57
C LYS A 18 -3.57 -11.46 -3.81
N ARG A 19 -3.37 -12.51 -4.61
CA ARG A 19 -4.31 -12.89 -5.68
C ARG A 19 -5.30 -13.85 -5.04
N ASP A 20 -6.54 -13.43 -4.87
CA ASP A 20 -7.60 -14.38 -4.58
C ASP A 20 -7.89 -15.14 -5.88
N GLN A 21 -8.01 -16.47 -5.82
CA GLN A 21 -8.37 -17.25 -7.01
C GLN A 21 -9.85 -17.06 -7.38
N THR A 22 -10.65 -16.48 -6.48
CA THR A 22 -12.08 -16.22 -6.66
C THR A 22 -12.40 -14.77 -7.03
N GLN A 23 -11.47 -13.83 -6.77
CA GLN A 23 -11.62 -12.43 -7.13
C GLN A 23 -10.59 -12.10 -8.21
N GLU A 24 -11.05 -11.63 -9.38
CA GLU A 24 -10.18 -11.28 -10.51
C GLU A 24 -9.26 -10.06 -10.25
N HIS A 25 -9.32 -9.49 -9.05
CA HIS A 25 -8.73 -8.20 -8.72
C HIS A 25 -7.63 -8.32 -7.65
N ASN A 26 -6.63 -7.47 -7.75
CA ASN A 26 -5.47 -7.48 -6.86
C ASN A 26 -5.85 -6.94 -5.47
N GLN A 27 -5.55 -7.71 -4.42
CA GLN A 27 -5.46 -7.19 -3.05
C GLN A 27 -3.99 -6.97 -2.70
N ILE A 28 -3.67 -5.81 -2.12
CA ILE A 28 -2.32 -5.44 -1.71
C ILE A 28 -2.28 -5.32 -0.19
N THR A 29 -1.26 -5.91 0.42
CA THR A 29 -0.92 -5.68 1.82
C THR A 29 0.45 -5.03 1.86
N VAL A 30 0.58 -3.90 2.55
CA VAL A 30 1.83 -3.17 2.74
C VAL A 30 2.12 -3.09 4.23
N LYS A 31 3.17 -3.75 4.67
CA LYS A 31 3.64 -3.66 6.06
C LYS A 31 4.82 -2.71 6.11
N ILE A 32 4.76 -1.72 7.00
CA ILE A 32 5.75 -0.65 7.11
C ILE A 32 6.02 -0.41 8.59
N ALA A 33 7.21 -0.83 9.06
CA ALA A 33 7.51 -0.93 10.49
C ALA A 33 6.38 -1.64 11.26
N ASN A 34 5.69 -0.93 12.15
CA ASN A 34 4.56 -1.44 12.95
C ASN A 34 3.18 -1.08 12.38
N ILE A 35 3.10 -0.65 11.12
CA ILE A 35 1.86 -0.26 10.45
C ILE A 35 1.53 -1.29 9.37
N ASP A 36 0.30 -1.80 9.39
CA ASP A 36 -0.25 -2.66 8.34
C ASP A 36 -1.27 -1.88 7.52
N VAL A 37 -1.17 -1.95 6.19
CA VAL A 37 -2.13 -1.34 5.28
C VAL A 37 -2.62 -2.38 4.27
N ASP A 38 -3.91 -2.66 4.30
CA ASP A 38 -4.56 -3.47 3.28
C ASP A 38 -5.33 -2.57 2.31
N ILE A 39 -5.16 -2.83 1.01
CA ILE A 39 -5.91 -2.21 -0.08
C ILE A 39 -6.59 -3.34 -0.85
N TYR A 40 -7.91 -3.32 -0.94
CA TYR A 40 -8.68 -4.39 -1.57
C TYR A 40 -9.89 -3.84 -2.33
N PRO A 41 -10.33 -4.54 -3.40
CA PRO A 41 -11.51 -4.17 -4.14
C PRO A 41 -12.79 -4.43 -3.33
N LYS A 42 -13.77 -3.52 -3.43
CA LYS A 42 -15.13 -3.69 -2.90
C LYS A 42 -16.07 -2.80 -3.69
N ASP A 43 -17.21 -3.34 -4.16
CA ASP A 43 -18.27 -2.58 -4.83
C ASP A 43 -17.77 -1.62 -5.93
N ASN A 44 -16.98 -2.15 -6.87
CA ASN A 44 -16.34 -1.42 -7.99
C ASN A 44 -15.40 -0.27 -7.59
N THR A 45 -14.97 -0.20 -6.34
CA THR A 45 -13.93 0.72 -5.87
C THR A 45 -12.87 -0.04 -5.07
N PHE A 46 -11.87 0.66 -4.57
CA PHE A 46 -10.91 0.14 -3.60
C PHE A 46 -11.22 0.67 -2.21
N MET A 47 -11.07 -0.19 -1.22
CA MET A 47 -11.16 0.13 0.19
C MET A 47 -9.79 0.00 0.83
N VAL A 48 -9.58 0.73 1.94
CA VAL A 48 -8.33 0.77 2.67
C VAL A 48 -8.59 0.38 4.12
N LYS A 49 -7.76 -0.50 4.67
CA LYS A 49 -7.64 -0.71 6.12
C LYS A 49 -6.26 -0.30 6.59
N VAL A 50 -6.20 0.37 7.73
CA VAL A 50 -4.95 0.68 8.43
C VAL A 50 -5.01 0.01 9.79
N ASN A 51 -4.07 -0.90 10.08
CA ASN A 51 -4.05 -1.73 11.28
C ASN A 51 -5.39 -2.45 11.53
N GLY A 52 -6.00 -2.96 10.47
CA GLY A 52 -7.29 -3.67 10.52
C GLY A 52 -8.54 -2.77 10.58
N VAL A 53 -8.38 -1.46 10.76
CA VAL A 53 -9.50 -0.49 10.80
C VAL A 53 -9.75 0.08 9.40
N GLU A 54 -10.98 -0.04 8.91
CA GLU A 54 -11.36 0.50 7.60
C GLU A 54 -11.37 2.04 7.63
N ILE A 55 -10.72 2.65 6.64
CA ILE A 55 -10.69 4.09 6.45
C ILE A 55 -11.66 4.43 5.31
N PRO A 56 -12.76 5.14 5.57
CA PRO A 56 -13.68 5.58 4.53
C PRO A 56 -12.95 6.39 3.46
N ILE A 57 -13.30 6.19 2.19
CA ILE A 57 -12.70 6.93 1.08
C ILE A 57 -12.90 8.44 1.21
N SER A 58 -14.03 8.87 1.78
CA SER A 58 -14.30 10.27 2.13
C SER A 58 -13.30 10.89 3.11
N ASN A 59 -12.52 10.06 3.82
CA ASN A 59 -11.53 10.48 4.79
C ASN A 59 -10.10 10.49 4.21
N LEU A 60 -9.96 10.24 2.90
CA LEU A 60 -8.69 10.41 2.21
C LEU A 60 -8.51 11.88 1.78
N PRO A 61 -7.29 12.45 1.91
CA PRO A 61 -6.04 11.79 2.24
C PRO A 61 -5.91 11.46 3.75
N TYR A 62 -5.59 10.21 4.05
CA TYR A 62 -5.27 9.77 5.40
C TYR A 62 -3.78 10.00 5.68
N GLN A 63 -3.48 10.73 6.74
CA GLN A 63 -2.12 10.87 7.28
C GLN A 63 -2.04 10.08 8.59
N HIS A 64 -1.16 9.09 8.66
CA HIS A 64 -1.00 8.34 9.90
C HIS A 64 -0.44 9.24 11.02
N PRO A 65 -0.92 9.17 12.28
CA PRO A 65 -0.50 10.06 13.37
C PRO A 65 1.01 10.07 13.63
N ALA A 66 1.70 8.96 13.38
CA ALA A 66 3.16 8.90 13.46
C ALA A 66 3.89 9.76 12.40
N GLY A 67 3.18 10.34 11.43
CA GLY A 67 3.73 11.21 10.39
C GLY A 67 4.46 10.47 9.28
N LYS A 68 4.42 9.13 9.24
CA LYS A 68 5.33 8.33 8.41
C LYS A 68 4.72 7.76 7.13
N ILE A 69 3.40 7.69 7.04
CA ILE A 69 2.70 7.21 5.85
C ILE A 69 1.53 8.13 5.51
N GLN A 70 1.23 8.20 4.22
CA GLN A 70 0.08 8.90 3.69
C GLN A 70 -0.62 8.04 2.66
N ILE A 71 -1.95 8.02 2.70
CA ILE A 71 -2.78 7.26 1.78
C ILE A 71 -3.74 8.24 1.12
N ARG A 72 -3.85 8.19 -0.20
CA ARG A 72 -4.70 9.11 -0.98
C ARG A 72 -5.44 8.35 -2.06
N GLN A 73 -6.63 8.82 -2.40
CA GLN A 73 -7.28 8.41 -3.63
C GLN A 73 -6.62 9.13 -4.82
N ARG A 74 -6.39 8.41 -5.92
CA ARG A 74 -5.91 8.96 -7.19
C ARG A 74 -6.70 8.35 -8.33
N GLY A 75 -7.64 9.12 -8.90
CA GLY A 75 -8.61 8.60 -9.84
C GLY A 75 -9.43 7.48 -9.18
N GLU A 76 -9.54 6.35 -9.86
CA GLU A 76 -10.22 5.13 -9.37
C GLU A 76 -9.33 4.25 -8.47
N GLY A 77 -8.08 4.65 -8.23
CA GLY A 77 -7.11 3.87 -7.47
C GLY A 77 -6.72 4.49 -6.12
N ILE A 78 -5.88 3.76 -5.40
CA ILE A 78 -5.27 4.18 -4.14
C ILE A 78 -3.76 4.32 -4.31
N ALA A 79 -3.21 5.42 -3.78
CA ALA A 79 -1.78 5.66 -3.67
C ALA A 79 -1.37 5.72 -2.19
N LEU A 80 -0.41 4.88 -1.79
CA LEU A 80 0.26 4.91 -0.50
C LEU A 80 1.68 5.45 -0.67
N HIS A 81 2.09 6.37 0.20
CA HIS A 81 3.43 6.94 0.26
C HIS A 81 4.06 6.69 1.64
N ALA A 82 5.31 6.23 1.65
CA ALA A 82 6.08 5.94 2.86
C ALA A 82 7.57 6.26 2.65
N SER A 83 7.85 7.44 2.09
CA SER A 83 9.18 7.79 1.56
C SER A 83 10.30 7.71 2.61
N ASN A 84 9.99 7.97 3.89
CA ASN A 84 10.95 7.86 5.00
C ASN A 84 11.49 6.43 5.19
N TYR A 85 10.81 5.42 4.65
CA TYR A 85 11.21 4.02 4.69
C TYR A 85 11.80 3.51 3.37
N GLY A 86 12.06 4.40 2.41
CA GLY A 86 12.54 4.03 1.08
C GLY A 86 11.44 3.54 0.13
N LEU A 87 10.17 3.53 0.56
CA LEU A 87 9.02 3.19 -0.28
C LEU A 87 8.32 4.47 -0.76
N GLN A 88 8.62 4.90 -1.98
CA GLN A 88 8.11 6.17 -2.51
C GLN A 88 6.61 6.12 -2.83
N GLU A 89 6.16 5.03 -3.46
CA GLU A 89 4.75 4.86 -3.85
C GLU A 89 4.37 3.39 -4.00
N VAL A 90 3.22 3.02 -3.46
CA VAL A 90 2.45 1.84 -3.90
C VAL A 90 1.14 2.37 -4.47
N TYR A 91 0.88 2.10 -5.74
CA TYR A 91 -0.35 2.48 -6.41
C TYR A 91 -1.06 1.25 -6.97
N VAL A 92 -2.38 1.19 -6.77
CA VAL A 92 -3.22 0.16 -7.34
C VAL A 92 -4.54 0.76 -7.82
N ASP A 93 -4.94 0.38 -9.04
CA ASP A 93 -6.30 0.44 -9.54
C ASP A 93 -6.65 -0.92 -10.19
N PHE A 94 -7.79 -1.01 -10.88
CA PHE A 94 -8.24 -2.26 -11.51
C PHE A 94 -7.35 -2.74 -12.68
N ASN A 95 -6.53 -1.86 -13.25
CA ASN A 95 -5.70 -2.12 -14.43
C ASN A 95 -4.20 -2.14 -14.12
N VAL A 96 -3.77 -1.34 -13.14
CA VAL A 96 -2.37 -1.04 -12.88
C VAL A 96 -2.03 -1.29 -11.42
N LEU A 97 -0.94 -2.03 -11.22
CA LEU A 97 -0.24 -2.13 -9.95
C LEU A 97 1.18 -1.62 -10.12
N LYS A 98 1.58 -0.64 -9.30
CA LYS A 98 2.89 -0.02 -9.37
C LYS A 98 3.51 0.09 -7.98
N VAL A 99 4.78 -0.31 -7.88
CA VAL A 99 5.61 -0.10 -6.70
C VAL A 99 6.83 0.72 -7.12
N LYS A 100 7.05 1.86 -6.44
CA LYS A 100 8.23 2.69 -6.59
C LYS A 100 9.00 2.70 -5.28
N VAL A 101 10.25 2.29 -5.34
CA VAL A 101 11.21 2.38 -4.23
C VAL A 101 12.22 3.49 -4.50
N ALA A 102 12.85 4.00 -3.45
CA ALA A 102 13.86 5.03 -3.56
C ALA A 102 15.13 4.51 -4.23
N ASP A 103 15.86 5.40 -4.91
CA ASP A 103 17.05 5.00 -5.67
C ASP A 103 18.14 4.36 -4.80
N TRP A 104 18.26 4.78 -3.54
CA TRP A 104 19.21 4.21 -2.58
C TRP A 104 18.79 2.84 -2.02
N MET A 105 17.59 2.36 -2.37
CA MET A 105 17.15 0.98 -2.10
C MET A 105 17.46 0.03 -3.26
N LYS A 106 18.03 0.53 -4.36
CA LYS A 106 18.47 -0.31 -5.48
C LYS A 106 19.77 -1.01 -5.08
N GLY A 107 19.74 -2.34 -5.04
CA GLY A 107 20.86 -3.21 -4.69
C GLY A 107 20.54 -4.65 -5.02
#